data_AF-E0S8P6-F1
#
_entry.id   AF-E0S8P6-F1
#
_cell.length_a   1.000
_cell.length_b   1.000
_cell.length_c   1.000
_cell.angle_alpha   90.00
_cell.angle_beta   90.00
_cell.angle_gamma   90.00
#
_symmetry.space_group_name_H-M   'P 1'
#
loop_
_entity.id
_entity.type
_entity.pdbx_description
1 polymer ?
#
loop_
_entity_poly.entity_id
_entity_poly.type
_entity_poly.pdbx_seq_one_letter_code
_entity_poly.pdbx_strand_id
1 'polypeptide(L)'
;MYLHMKLRCGKISTGNTAMMCDKCSGKCYACGLDTRESVEKVYICTPCFHSTYKDRCIVCKLKDPRNNAYYCRECKLQKNHDRCPVLAQ
;
A
#
# COMPACT_ATOMS: atom_id res chain seq x y z
N MET A 1 12.97 5.11 12.16
CA MET A 1 12.37 6.46 12.31
C MET A 1 12.20 7.02 10.90
N TYR A 2 11.05 7.10 10.23
CA TYR A 2 9.95 8.06 10.43
C TYR A 2 8.74 7.70 9.54
N LEU A 3 7.98 6.66 9.87
CA LEU A 3 6.68 6.37 9.22
C LEU A 3 5.52 6.23 10.21
N HIS A 4 5.78 6.44 11.50
CA HIS A 4 4.77 6.30 12.56
C HIS A 4 4.00 7.59 12.86
N MET A 5 4.41 8.74 12.32
CA MET A 5 3.77 10.04 12.60
C MET A 5 3.21 10.74 11.35
N LYS A 6 2.98 9.99 10.26
CA LYS A 6 2.23 10.52 9.12
C LYS A 6 0.79 10.04 9.24
N LEU A 7 -0.13 11.00 9.26
CA LEU A 7 -1.56 10.73 9.25
C LEU A 7 -1.89 9.88 8.02
N ARG A 8 -2.73 8.86 8.21
CA ARG A 8 -3.20 7.99 7.13
C ARG A 8 -4.66 8.31 6.83
N CYS A 9 -5.12 7.99 5.63
CA CYS A 9 -6.50 8.18 5.22
C CYS A 9 -7.49 7.55 6.21
N GLY A 10 -7.23 6.32 6.67
CA GLY A 10 -8.01 5.69 7.75
C GLY A 10 -9.47 5.33 7.42
N LYS A 11 -9.96 5.66 6.22
CA LYS A 11 -11.26 5.20 5.70
C LYS A 11 -11.24 3.68 5.50
N ILE A 12 -12.40 3.04 5.48
CA ILE A 12 -12.50 1.58 5.28
C ILE A 12 -11.93 1.22 3.91
N SER A 13 -11.06 0.21 3.86
CA SER A 13 -10.52 -0.38 2.63
C SER A 13 -11.62 -1.16 1.92
N THR A 14 -11.88 -0.89 0.64
CA THR A 14 -13.10 -1.36 -0.06
C THR A 14 -12.82 -2.44 -1.12
N GLY A 15 -11.90 -3.37 -0.85
CA GLY A 15 -11.55 -4.45 -1.78
C GLY A 15 -10.73 -4.02 -3.01
N ASN A 16 -10.52 -2.72 -3.21
CA ASN A 16 -9.63 -2.21 -4.25
C ASN A 16 -8.17 -2.50 -3.90
N THR A 17 -7.52 -3.30 -4.73
CA THR A 17 -6.10 -3.65 -4.55
C THR A 17 -5.22 -2.49 -5.02
N ALA A 18 -4.26 -2.10 -4.19
CA ALA A 18 -3.23 -1.14 -4.58
C ALA A 18 -2.17 -1.79 -5.47
N MET A 19 -1.63 -1.02 -6.42
CA MET A 19 -0.63 -1.49 -7.37
C MET A 19 0.71 -0.75 -7.22
N MET A 20 1.78 -1.38 -7.70
CA MET A 20 3.16 -0.91 -7.68
C MET A 20 3.79 -1.03 -9.08
N CYS A 21 4.71 -0.12 -9.40
CA CYS A 21 5.58 -0.24 -10.57
C CYS A 21 6.72 -1.22 -10.29
N ASP A 22 7.39 -1.72 -11.34
CA ASP A 22 8.45 -2.73 -11.22
C ASP A 22 9.57 -2.32 -10.25
N LYS A 23 9.95 -1.03 -10.25
CA LYS A 23 10.99 -0.48 -9.36
C LYS A 23 10.64 -0.56 -7.87
N CYS A 24 9.35 -0.50 -7.54
CA CYS A 24 8.86 -0.57 -6.16
C CYS A 24 8.37 -1.99 -5.78
N SER A 25 8.28 -2.88 -6.76
CA SER A 25 7.76 -4.23 -6.56
C SER A 25 8.75 -5.08 -5.75
N GLY A 26 8.25 -6.09 -5.05
CA GLY A 26 9.06 -6.92 -4.15
C GLY A 26 9.31 -6.31 -2.76
N LYS A 27 8.83 -5.08 -2.50
CA LYS A 27 8.94 -4.41 -1.20
C LYS A 27 7.63 -4.43 -0.43
N CYS A 28 7.73 -4.57 0.90
CA CYS A 28 6.60 -4.40 1.80
C CYS A 28 6.14 -2.94 1.79
N TYR A 29 4.84 -2.70 1.56
CA TYR A 29 4.29 -1.34 1.57
C TYR A 29 4.46 -0.62 2.93
N ALA A 30 4.40 -1.35 4.04
CA ALA A 30 4.44 -0.76 5.38
C ALA A 30 5.84 -0.37 5.87
N CYS A 31 6.85 -1.24 5.65
CA CYS A 31 8.21 -1.02 6.13
C CYS A 31 9.22 -0.68 5.02
N GLY A 32 8.87 -0.91 3.75
CA GLY A 32 9.73 -0.63 2.59
C GLY A 32 10.85 -1.65 2.36
N LEU A 33 10.98 -2.66 3.22
CA LEU A 33 11.99 -3.71 3.07
C LEU A 33 11.65 -4.68 1.95
N ASP A 34 12.66 -5.20 1.27
CA ASP A 34 12.51 -6.26 0.27
C ASP A 34 12.04 -7.56 0.94
N THR A 35 11.05 -8.22 0.33
CA THR A 35 10.43 -9.41 0.89
C THR A 35 10.44 -10.54 -0.14
N ARG A 36 10.90 -11.72 0.26
CA ARG A 36 10.69 -12.95 -0.52
C ARG A 36 9.26 -13.50 -0.36
N GLU A 37 8.64 -13.24 0.79
CA GLU A 37 7.30 -13.73 1.12
C GLU A 37 6.29 -12.58 1.09
N SER A 38 5.62 -12.43 -0.06
CA SER A 38 4.49 -11.50 -0.23
C SER A 38 3.20 -12.17 0.25
N VAL A 39 2.83 -11.92 1.51
CA VAL A 39 1.80 -12.73 2.19
C VAL A 39 0.40 -12.22 1.92
N GLU A 40 0.21 -10.91 1.83
CA GLU A 40 -1.12 -10.32 1.71
C GLU A 40 -1.13 -9.05 0.86
N LYS A 41 -2.13 -8.94 -0.03
CA LYS A 41 -2.32 -7.77 -0.89
C LYS A 41 -2.71 -6.55 -0.06
N VAL A 42 -2.24 -5.38 -0.46
CA VAL A 42 -2.63 -4.11 0.16
C VAL A 42 -3.93 -3.63 -0.46
N TYR A 43 -4.95 -3.43 0.37
CA TYR A 43 -6.23 -2.84 -0.05
C TYR A 43 -6.30 -1.37 0.35
N ILE A 44 -6.98 -0.56 -0.48
CA ILE A 44 -7.22 0.86 -0.23
C ILE A 44 -8.71 1.21 -0.37
N CYS A 45 -9.09 2.36 0.16
CA CYS A 45 -10.48 2.84 0.05
C CYS A 45 -10.78 3.33 -1.38
N THR A 46 -12.06 3.23 -1.78
CA THR A 46 -12.56 3.66 -3.10
C THR A 46 -12.19 5.12 -3.41
N PRO A 47 -12.31 6.09 -2.47
CA PRO A 47 -11.91 7.47 -2.76
C PRO A 47 -10.43 7.59 -3.16
N CYS A 48 -9.51 7.00 -2.41
CA CYS A 48 -8.08 7.07 -2.73
C CYS A 48 -7.76 6.33 -4.04
N PHE A 49 -8.42 5.20 -4.30
CA PHE A 49 -8.27 4.47 -5.55
C PHE A 49 -8.67 5.35 -6.74
N HIS A 50 -9.90 5.86 -6.76
CA HIS A 50 -10.40 6.67 -7.87
C HIS A 50 -9.71 8.04 -8.00
N SER A 51 -9.29 8.66 -6.90
CA SER A 51 -8.69 10.00 -6.95
C SER A 51 -7.25 10.00 -7.46
N THR A 52 -6.45 9.00 -7.10
CA THR A 52 -5.00 9.10 -7.25
C THR A 52 -4.34 7.79 -7.65
N TYR A 53 -4.82 6.65 -7.15
CA TYR A 53 -4.07 5.40 -7.23
C TYR A 53 -4.58 4.40 -8.28
N LYS A 54 -5.62 4.75 -9.04
CA LYS A 54 -6.17 3.90 -10.11
C LYS A 54 -5.14 3.54 -11.18
N ASP A 55 -4.29 4.49 -11.56
CA ASP A 55 -3.30 4.35 -12.63
C ASP A 55 -1.86 4.64 -12.15
N ARG A 56 -1.63 4.61 -10.82
CA ARG A 56 -0.35 5.01 -10.21
C ARG A 56 0.15 4.03 -9.17
N CYS A 57 1.47 3.91 -9.09
CA CYS A 57 2.16 3.20 -8.04
C CYS A 57 1.85 3.80 -6.67
N ILE A 58 1.41 2.96 -5.72
CA ILE A 58 1.04 3.43 -4.36
C ILE A 58 2.23 4.00 -3.58
N VAL A 59 3.46 3.62 -3.93
CA VAL A 59 4.69 4.07 -3.26
C VAL A 59 5.18 5.40 -3.84
N CYS A 60 5.46 5.44 -5.15
CA CYS A 60 6.12 6.60 -5.79
C CYS A 60 5.17 7.53 -6.55
N LYS A 61 3.88 7.18 -6.69
CA LYS A 61 2.85 7.95 -7.42
C LYS A 61 3.14 8.15 -8.91
N LEU A 62 4.08 7.42 -9.49
CA LEU A 62 4.32 7.41 -10.93
C LEU A 62 3.33 6.45 -11.64
N LYS A 63 3.10 6.70 -12.93
CA LYS A 63 2.24 5.86 -13.78
C LYS A 63 2.88 4.49 -14.05
N ASP A 64 2.12 3.63 -14.72
CA ASP A 64 2.48 2.26 -15.11
C ASP A 64 2.70 1.28 -13.94
N PRO A 65 1.73 1.15 -13.01
CA PRO A 65 1.80 0.10 -12.02
C PRO A 65 1.45 -1.26 -12.66
N ARG A 66 2.31 -2.27 -12.48
CA ARG A 66 2.19 -3.59 -13.12
C ARG A 66 1.97 -4.71 -12.13
N ASN A 67 2.35 -4.51 -10.86
CA ASN A 67 2.34 -5.55 -9.84
C ASN A 67 1.43 -5.15 -8.67
N ASN A 68 0.88 -6.12 -7.97
CA ASN A 68 0.11 -5.83 -6.75
C ASN A 68 1.05 -5.36 -5.62
N ALA A 69 0.54 -4.48 -4.75
CA ALA A 69 1.21 -4.12 -3.52
C ALA A 69 0.99 -5.19 -2.44
N TYR A 70 2.01 -5.45 -1.60
CA TYR A 70 1.94 -6.47 -0.56
C TYR A 70 2.47 -5.98 0.79
N TYR A 71 2.01 -6.65 1.85
CA TYR A 71 2.60 -6.61 3.19
C TYR A 71 3.49 -7.83 3.43
N CYS A 72 4.60 -7.62 4.15
CA CYS A 72 5.38 -8.72 4.70
C CYS A 72 4.62 -9.40 5.86
N ARG A 73 5.02 -10.63 6.17
CA ARG A 73 4.43 -11.44 7.24
C ARG A 73 4.37 -10.71 8.60
N GLU A 74 5.45 -10.05 8.97
CA GLU A 74 5.56 -9.35 10.26
C GLU A 74 4.62 -8.14 10.33
N CYS A 75 4.59 -7.32 9.27
CA CYS A 75 3.72 -6.15 9.21
C CYS A 75 2.24 -6.53 9.12
N LYS A 76 1.93 -7.70 8.54
CA LYS A 76 0.57 -8.27 8.58
C LYS A 76 0.14 -8.51 10.03
N LEU A 77 0.96 -9.20 10.83
CA LEU A 77 0.61 -9.60 12.19
C LEU A 77 0.47 -8.43 13.17
N GLN A 78 1.18 -7.32 12.92
CA GLN A 78 1.28 -6.19 13.85
C GLN A 78 0.16 -5.15 13.71
N LYS A 79 -0.60 -5.14 12.60
CA LYS A 79 -1.56 -4.06 12.31
C LYS A 79 -2.88 -4.61 11.80
N ASN A 80 -3.98 -3.93 12.17
CA ASN A 80 -5.24 -4.13 11.47
C ASN A 80 -5.20 -3.37 10.13
N HIS A 81 -5.40 -4.10 9.02
CA HIS A 81 -5.33 -3.59 7.65
C HIS A 81 -6.70 -3.25 7.05
N ASP A 82 -7.77 -3.28 7.86
CA ASP A 82 -9.13 -2.90 7.43
C ASP A 82 -9.24 -1.43 7.01
N ARG A 83 -8.29 -0.59 7.44
CA ARG A 83 -8.27 0.85 7.17
C ARG A 83 -7.24 1.21 6.10
N CYS A 84 -7.61 2.16 5.25
CA CYS A 84 -6.84 2.63 4.12
C CYS A 84 -5.46 3.13 4.60
N PRO A 85 -4.38 2.47 4.18
CA PRO A 85 -3.03 2.71 4.70
C PRO A 85 -2.32 3.87 3.98
N VAL A 86 -2.95 4.42 2.93
CA VAL A 86 -2.47 5.58 2.17
C VAL A 86 -2.22 6.75 3.11
N LEU A 87 -1.06 7.39 2.97
CA LEU A 87 -0.74 8.62 3.70
C LEU A 87 -1.75 9.73 3.33
N ALA A 88 -2.38 10.31 4.34
CA ALA A 88 -3.22 11.50 4.17
C ALA A 88 -2.34 12.63 3.62
N GLN A 89 -2.85 13.31 2.59
CA GLN A 89 -2.29 14.54 2.05
C GLN A 89 -3.03 15.71 2.67
#